data_AF-A0A7V0KS37-F1
#
_entry.id   AF-A0A7V0KS37-F1
#
_cell.length_a   1.000
_cell.length_b   1.000
_cell.length_c   1.000
_cell.angle_alpha   90.00
_cell.angle_beta   90.00
_cell.angle_gamma   90.00
#
_symmetry.space_group_name_H-M   'P 1'
#
loop_
_entity.id
_entity.type
_entity.pdbx_description
1 polymer ?
#
loop_
_entity_poly.entity_id
_entity_poly.type
_entity_poly.pdbx_seq_one_letter_code
_entity_poly.pdbx_strand_id
1 'polypeptide(L)'
;MTRENEQHIQQAAPCRGPCPEEATCHPGSPKHEILACLSRRYACPTVEYDEDLTVPQTILQRLDLDTLRSELWMPLSVSGDSAEVIACNPDDPDLNRSIREALGVDKIVFRVATRPDLIRLIENSWDLNADFPASAGRTPLAKARTYLAIVRTRYAAQRTQFARSRTGLALTRTGLACVSIAVVFLRLFGAGDLLSVEIPLLVLGVAAIADGLFWYLPARRETREIKRYPLYDVPEGFSVLEVSDPGGDMNFGRSAVVESAAALRQDWDSLSPVERRRFLANDRLNLAEERTVQAYLRTMMAKARTGLAFGRTGVAFVGIGIGFFRQFHPGPWSVFDWTLIAAGTIMLAEGFYWYLPGRKAANIGRETIDKAGGKKGLWDLIFPSLCLYTTLNQDQSAEALSPQAQPGVWATTGLALVRTVLADRRNAMSLLRTMMARSRTGAAFIRTGFSIMA
;
A
#
# COMPACT_ATOMS: atom_id res chain seq x y z
N MET A 1 17.67 7.12 -47.35
CA MET A 1 16.25 7.36 -47.01
C MET A 1 15.75 8.46 -47.93
N THR A 2 14.91 8.06 -48.87
CA THR A 2 14.40 8.82 -50.02
C THR A 2 13.27 9.74 -49.60
N ARG A 3 13.14 10.90 -50.27
CA ARG A 3 12.09 11.92 -50.12
C ARG A 3 10.64 11.41 -50.20
N GLU A 4 10.43 10.13 -50.52
CA GLU A 4 9.11 9.49 -50.59
C GLU A 4 8.55 9.10 -49.21
N ASN A 5 9.39 8.94 -48.18
CA ASN A 5 8.90 8.60 -46.82
C ASN A 5 8.33 9.79 -46.03
N GLU A 6 8.58 11.03 -46.45
CA GLU A 6 7.98 12.22 -45.82
C GLU A 6 6.51 12.42 -46.23
N GLN A 7 6.08 11.82 -47.34
CA GLN A 7 4.70 11.97 -47.83
C GLN A 7 3.70 11.01 -47.15
N HIS A 8 4.18 9.90 -46.58
CA HIS A 8 3.30 8.90 -45.97
C HIS A 8 2.87 9.19 -44.53
N ILE A 9 3.52 10.13 -43.84
CA ILE A 9 3.13 10.55 -42.47
C ILE A 9 2.08 11.67 -42.48
N GLN A 10 1.78 12.27 -43.63
CA GLN A 10 0.75 13.30 -43.77
C GLN A 10 -0.68 12.76 -43.99
N GLN A 11 -0.92 11.45 -43.91
CA GLN A 11 -2.20 10.83 -44.30
C GLN A 11 -2.96 10.09 -43.18
N ALA A 12 -2.83 10.50 -41.91
CA ALA A 12 -3.75 10.07 -40.85
C ALA A 12 -4.52 11.27 -40.29
N ALA A 13 -5.81 11.33 -40.65
CA ALA A 13 -6.83 12.36 -40.36
C ALA A 13 -6.67 13.72 -41.07
N PRO A 14 -7.72 14.24 -41.75
CA PRO A 14 -7.67 15.55 -42.39
C PRO A 14 -7.67 16.64 -41.30
N CYS A 15 -6.47 17.08 -40.90
CA CYS A 15 -6.31 18.28 -40.08
C CYS A 15 -6.86 19.49 -40.86
N ARG A 16 -7.89 20.14 -40.31
CA ARG A 16 -8.35 21.46 -40.76
C ARG A 16 -7.24 22.48 -40.52
N GLY A 17 -6.49 22.80 -41.58
CA GLY A 17 -5.56 23.95 -41.66
C GLY A 17 -4.22 23.79 -40.92
N PRO A 18 -3.19 24.56 -41.31
CA PRO A 18 -1.89 24.57 -40.64
C PRO A 18 -2.03 25.06 -39.20
N CYS A 19 -1.34 24.39 -38.26
CA CYS A 19 -1.36 24.77 -36.85
C CYS A 19 -0.81 26.20 -36.70
N PRO A 20 -1.45 27.09 -35.91
CA PRO A 20 -0.99 28.48 -35.76
C PRO A 20 0.45 28.58 -35.22
N GLU A 21 0.91 27.56 -34.48
CA GLU A 21 2.29 27.40 -34.00
C GLU A 21 3.31 27.27 -35.13
N GLU A 22 2.98 26.57 -36.23
CA GLU A 22 3.87 26.39 -37.39
C GLU A 22 3.95 27.65 -38.27
N ALA A 23 2.92 28.49 -38.22
CA ALA A 23 2.85 29.71 -39.02
C ALA A 23 3.54 30.93 -38.36
N THR A 24 3.91 30.86 -37.07
CA THR A 24 4.38 32.05 -36.32
C THR A 24 5.74 31.93 -35.63
N CYS A 25 6.31 30.74 -35.44
CA CYS A 25 7.60 30.58 -34.77
C CYS A 25 8.56 29.66 -35.54
N HIS A 26 9.86 29.94 -35.46
CA HIS A 26 10.89 29.08 -36.04
C HIS A 26 10.91 27.71 -35.35
N PRO A 27 11.13 26.61 -36.08
CA PRO A 27 11.28 25.29 -35.47
C PRO A 27 12.49 25.30 -34.52
N GLY A 28 12.22 25.22 -33.20
CA GLY A 28 13.23 25.25 -32.15
C GLY A 28 13.14 26.41 -31.14
N SER A 29 12.18 27.33 -31.30
CA SER A 29 11.97 28.41 -30.31
C SER A 29 11.65 27.87 -28.90
N PRO A 30 12.19 28.47 -27.83
CA PRO A 30 11.88 28.06 -26.47
C PRO A 30 10.41 28.31 -26.12
N LYS A 31 9.84 27.42 -25.28
CA LYS A 31 8.39 27.36 -24.96
C LYS A 31 7.76 28.70 -24.56
N HIS A 32 8.46 29.51 -23.77
CA HIS A 32 7.96 30.80 -23.28
C HIS A 32 7.79 31.83 -24.42
N GLU A 33 8.60 31.76 -25.49
CA GLU A 33 8.46 32.63 -26.66
C GLU A 33 7.23 32.27 -27.48
N ILE A 34 6.96 30.96 -27.66
CA ILE A 34 5.77 30.46 -28.36
C ILE A 34 4.50 30.95 -27.64
N LEU A 35 4.46 30.83 -26.32
CA LEU A 35 3.34 31.32 -25.51
C LEU A 35 3.20 32.84 -25.60
N ALA A 36 4.30 33.61 -25.51
CA ALA A 36 4.24 35.06 -25.65
C ALA A 36 3.71 35.49 -27.03
N CYS A 37 4.08 34.78 -28.10
CA CYS A 37 3.55 35.02 -29.44
C CYS A 37 2.05 34.72 -29.53
N LEU A 38 1.60 33.60 -28.97
CA LEU A 38 0.18 33.23 -28.92
C LEU A 38 -0.65 34.24 -28.10
N SER A 39 -0.14 34.70 -26.95
CA SER A 39 -0.80 35.71 -26.12
C SER A 39 -1.01 37.02 -26.88
N ARG A 40 0.01 37.50 -27.59
CA ARG A 40 -0.07 38.72 -28.40
C ARG A 40 -1.02 38.58 -29.58
N ARG A 41 -1.00 37.42 -30.25
CA ARG A 41 -1.83 37.15 -31.43
C ARG A 41 -3.31 37.18 -31.10
N TYR A 42 -3.70 36.49 -30.03
CA TYR A 42 -5.11 36.31 -29.66
C TYR A 42 -5.58 37.29 -28.57
N ALA A 43 -4.71 38.19 -28.10
CA ALA A 43 -4.96 39.09 -26.97
C ALA A 43 -5.52 38.38 -25.72
N CYS A 44 -5.07 37.14 -25.48
CA CYS A 44 -5.54 36.27 -24.41
C CYS A 44 -4.41 35.91 -23.42
N PRO A 45 -4.72 35.69 -22.13
CA PRO A 45 -3.74 35.18 -21.17
C PRO A 45 -3.33 33.75 -21.52
N THR A 46 -2.05 33.45 -21.34
CA THR A 46 -1.48 32.12 -21.59
C THR A 46 -1.53 31.23 -20.37
N VAL A 47 -1.67 29.93 -20.61
CA VAL A 47 -1.58 28.90 -19.58
C VAL A 47 -0.49 27.90 -19.97
N GLU A 48 0.42 27.67 -19.04
CA GLU A 48 1.33 26.54 -19.12
C GLU A 48 0.72 25.31 -18.46
N TYR A 49 1.13 24.13 -18.92
CA TYR A 49 0.79 22.88 -18.23
C TYR A 49 1.18 22.94 -16.75
N ASP A 50 0.17 22.82 -15.89
CA ASP A 50 0.29 22.69 -14.44
C ASP A 50 -0.51 21.46 -13.99
N GLU A 51 0.08 20.61 -13.15
CA GLU A 51 -0.59 19.41 -12.63
C GLU A 51 -1.75 19.77 -11.68
N ASP A 52 -1.70 20.95 -11.04
CA ASP A 52 -2.71 21.40 -10.08
C ASP A 52 -3.95 22.04 -10.74
N LEU A 53 -3.84 22.38 -12.03
CA LEU A 53 -4.95 22.89 -12.82
C LEU A 53 -5.90 21.73 -13.16
N THR A 54 -7.00 21.63 -12.40
CA THR A 54 -7.98 20.55 -12.56
C THR A 54 -9.36 21.12 -12.83
N VAL A 55 -10.05 20.50 -13.79
CA VAL A 55 -11.40 20.90 -14.18
C VAL A 55 -12.42 20.22 -13.25
N PRO A 56 -13.47 20.94 -12.80
CA PRO A 56 -14.55 20.34 -12.02
C PRO A 56 -15.18 19.13 -12.73
N GLN A 57 -15.25 17.99 -12.05
CA GLN A 57 -15.77 16.73 -12.63
C GLN A 57 -17.20 16.85 -13.18
N THR A 58 -18.02 17.73 -12.62
CA THR A 58 -19.39 17.99 -13.08
C THR A 58 -19.46 18.53 -14.51
N ILE A 59 -18.41 19.21 -14.96
CA ILE A 59 -18.30 19.74 -16.33
C ILE A 59 -17.76 18.66 -17.25
N LEU A 60 -16.73 17.92 -16.81
CA LEU A 60 -16.10 16.87 -17.60
C LEU A 60 -17.05 15.72 -17.95
N GLN A 61 -17.99 15.35 -17.05
CA GLN A 61 -18.97 14.29 -17.30
C GLN A 61 -19.93 14.56 -18.47
N ARG A 62 -20.04 15.82 -18.92
CA ARG A 62 -20.96 16.24 -20.00
C ARG A 62 -20.29 16.32 -21.37
N LEU A 63 -18.98 16.11 -21.41
CA LEU A 63 -18.14 16.33 -22.59
C LEU A 63 -17.49 15.00 -22.98
N ASP A 64 -17.09 14.87 -24.24
CA ASP A 64 -16.42 13.67 -24.77
C ASP A 64 -14.91 13.94 -24.99
N LEU A 65 -14.07 12.99 -24.59
CA LEU A 65 -12.61 13.14 -24.61
C LEU A 65 -12.07 13.25 -26.03
N ASP A 66 -12.55 12.40 -26.93
CA ASP A 66 -12.10 12.36 -28.32
C ASP A 66 -12.48 13.66 -29.04
N THR A 67 -13.64 14.21 -28.70
CA THR A 67 -14.07 15.55 -29.15
C THR A 67 -13.12 16.63 -28.65
N LEU A 68 -12.77 16.69 -27.35
CA LEU A 68 -11.83 17.71 -26.86
C LEU A 68 -10.41 17.57 -27.41
N ARG A 69 -9.94 16.34 -27.61
CA ARG A 69 -8.61 16.06 -28.20
C ARG A 69 -8.55 16.46 -29.67
N SER A 70 -9.64 16.25 -30.41
CA SER A 70 -9.73 16.62 -31.83
C SER A 70 -9.96 18.11 -32.03
N GLU A 71 -10.81 18.74 -31.21
CA GLU A 71 -11.14 20.17 -31.29
C GLU A 71 -10.16 21.07 -30.53
N LEU A 72 -9.26 20.51 -29.72
CA LEU A 72 -8.19 21.22 -29.00
C LEU A 72 -8.72 22.37 -28.11
N TRP A 73 -9.65 22.04 -27.22
CA TRP A 73 -10.12 22.93 -26.16
C TRP A 73 -10.45 22.19 -24.86
N MET A 74 -10.55 22.93 -23.74
CA MET A 74 -10.90 22.40 -22.42
C MET A 74 -11.54 23.48 -21.54
N PRO A 75 -12.69 23.23 -20.89
CA PRO A 75 -13.26 24.17 -19.93
C PRO A 75 -12.49 24.15 -18.61
N LEU A 76 -12.31 25.31 -17.96
CA LEU A 76 -11.74 25.43 -16.61
C LEU A 76 -12.80 25.62 -15.55
N SER A 77 -13.75 26.51 -15.83
CA SER A 77 -14.85 26.81 -14.91
C SER A 77 -16.08 27.26 -15.69
N VAL A 78 -17.26 26.97 -15.15
CA VAL A 78 -18.54 27.42 -15.69
C VAL A 78 -19.28 28.12 -14.56
N SER A 79 -19.65 29.38 -14.76
CA SER A 79 -20.37 30.20 -13.79
C SER A 79 -21.49 30.98 -14.47
N GLY A 80 -22.74 30.56 -14.21
CA GLY A 80 -23.93 31.14 -14.82
C GLY A 80 -23.89 31.02 -16.34
N ASP A 81 -23.88 32.16 -17.02
CA ASP A 81 -23.86 32.30 -18.47
C ASP A 81 -22.45 32.56 -19.04
N SER A 82 -21.41 32.28 -18.24
CA SER A 82 -20.02 32.46 -18.65
C SER A 82 -19.18 31.22 -18.37
N ALA A 83 -18.31 30.86 -19.31
CA ALA A 83 -17.32 29.81 -19.13
C ALA A 83 -15.91 30.32 -19.39
N GLU A 84 -14.96 29.83 -18.61
CA GLU A 84 -13.54 30.01 -18.85
C GLU A 84 -13.00 28.76 -19.56
N VAL A 85 -12.35 28.94 -20.70
CA VAL A 85 -11.94 27.85 -21.59
C VAL A 85 -10.51 28.03 -22.06
N ILE A 86 -9.72 26.97 -22.04
CA ILE A 86 -8.41 26.90 -22.69
C ILE A 86 -8.59 26.38 -24.10
N ALA A 87 -8.04 27.06 -25.11
CA ALA A 87 -8.08 26.64 -26.50
C ALA A 87 -6.73 26.89 -27.19
N CYS A 88 -6.41 26.08 -28.21
CA CYS A 88 -5.25 26.36 -29.06
C CYS A 88 -5.53 27.46 -30.09
N ASN A 89 -6.77 27.59 -30.56
CA ASN A 89 -7.16 28.57 -31.57
C ASN A 89 -8.52 29.22 -31.22
N PRO A 90 -8.56 30.29 -30.40
CA PRO A 90 -9.80 30.91 -29.96
C PRO A 90 -10.56 31.67 -31.07
N ASP A 91 -9.91 31.97 -32.19
CA ASP A 91 -10.53 32.70 -33.31
C ASP A 91 -11.35 31.79 -34.24
N ASP A 92 -11.32 30.46 -34.04
CA ASP A 92 -12.07 29.54 -34.87
C ASP A 92 -13.59 29.65 -34.59
N PRO A 93 -14.40 30.10 -35.56
CA PRO A 93 -15.84 30.28 -35.36
C PRO A 93 -16.59 28.94 -35.17
N ASP A 94 -16.07 27.83 -35.71
CA ASP A 94 -16.68 26.52 -35.53
C ASP A 94 -16.40 25.98 -34.12
N LEU A 95 -15.16 26.17 -33.63
CA LEU A 95 -14.80 25.86 -32.23
C LEU A 95 -15.69 26.64 -31.26
N ASN A 96 -15.86 27.93 -31.49
CA ASN A 96 -16.68 28.80 -30.66
C ASN A 96 -18.16 28.39 -30.65
N ARG A 97 -18.67 27.82 -31.76
CA ARG A 97 -20.02 27.28 -31.81
C ARG A 97 -20.12 26.00 -30.98
N SER A 98 -19.19 25.06 -31.19
CA SER A 98 -19.11 23.79 -30.45
C SER A 98 -19.04 24.01 -28.93
N ILE A 99 -18.18 24.92 -28.46
CA ILE A 99 -18.04 25.24 -27.03
C ILE A 99 -19.34 25.75 -26.43
N ARG A 100 -20.05 26.67 -27.11
CA ARG A 100 -21.31 27.23 -26.60
C ARG A 100 -22.41 26.18 -26.54
N GLU A 101 -22.51 25.34 -27.57
CA GLU A 101 -23.48 24.23 -27.61
C GLU A 101 -23.19 23.21 -26.51
N ALA A 102 -21.92 22.84 -26.32
CA ALA A 102 -21.52 21.83 -25.37
C ALA A 102 -21.64 22.29 -23.89
N LEU A 103 -21.29 23.54 -23.59
CA LEU A 103 -21.33 24.08 -22.23
C LEU A 103 -22.67 24.77 -21.89
N GLY A 104 -23.45 25.20 -22.89
CA GLY A 104 -24.69 25.93 -22.72
C GLY A 104 -24.49 27.34 -22.16
N VAL A 105 -23.52 28.09 -22.71
CA VAL A 105 -23.14 29.44 -22.25
C VAL A 105 -23.08 30.44 -23.41
N ASP A 106 -23.45 31.69 -23.18
CA ASP A 106 -23.36 32.74 -24.20
C ASP A 106 -21.96 33.40 -24.22
N LYS A 107 -21.31 33.53 -23.06
CA LYS A 107 -20.02 34.21 -22.90
C LYS A 107 -18.88 33.23 -22.65
N ILE A 108 -17.79 33.37 -23.42
CA ILE A 108 -16.58 32.57 -23.25
C ILE A 108 -15.38 33.47 -22.98
N VAL A 109 -14.62 33.16 -21.93
CA VAL A 109 -13.34 33.79 -21.61
C VAL A 109 -12.23 32.82 -22.00
N PHE A 110 -11.45 33.19 -23.01
CA PHE A 110 -10.38 32.33 -23.53
C PHE A 110 -9.06 32.49 -22.79
N ARG A 111 -8.40 31.35 -22.63
CA ARG A 111 -6.97 31.24 -22.33
C ARG A 111 -6.29 30.43 -23.42
N VAL A 112 -5.04 30.74 -23.72
CA VAL A 112 -4.32 30.06 -24.80
C VAL A 112 -3.21 29.20 -24.24
N ALA A 113 -3.14 27.96 -24.69
CA ALA A 113 -2.07 27.02 -24.38
C ALA A 113 -1.53 26.42 -25.68
N THR A 114 -0.28 25.96 -25.64
CA THR A 114 0.27 25.21 -26.78
C THR A 114 -0.46 23.88 -26.93
N ARG A 115 -0.50 23.33 -28.14
CA ARG A 115 -1.13 22.03 -28.41
C ARG A 115 -0.61 20.91 -27.49
N PRO A 116 0.71 20.77 -27.27
CA PRO A 116 1.22 19.76 -26.35
C PRO A 116 0.79 19.98 -24.89
N ASP A 117 0.71 21.23 -24.43
CA ASP A 117 0.28 21.55 -23.06
C ASP A 117 -1.21 21.31 -22.88
N LEU A 118 -2.03 21.70 -23.86
CA LEU A 118 -3.48 21.51 -23.81
C LEU A 118 -3.86 20.04 -23.83
N ILE A 119 -3.24 19.23 -24.70
CA ILE A 119 -3.45 17.78 -24.69
C ILE A 119 -3.07 17.19 -23.33
N ARG A 120 -1.97 17.64 -22.71
CA ARG A 120 -1.58 17.19 -21.37
C ARG A 120 -2.55 17.64 -20.28
N LEU A 121 -3.10 18.86 -20.35
CA LEU A 121 -4.10 19.35 -19.42
C LEU A 121 -5.41 18.56 -19.56
N ILE A 122 -5.82 18.26 -20.80
CA ILE A 122 -6.95 17.39 -21.12
C ILE A 122 -6.73 16.02 -20.49
N GLU A 123 -5.62 15.35 -20.76
CA GLU A 123 -5.29 14.02 -20.22
C GLU A 123 -5.08 13.99 -18.69
N ASN A 124 -4.61 15.10 -18.10
CA ASN A 124 -4.46 15.20 -16.65
C ASN A 124 -5.83 15.36 -15.96
N SER A 125 -6.75 16.11 -16.56
CA SER A 125 -8.07 16.34 -15.96
C SER A 125 -9.08 15.25 -16.29
N TRP A 126 -8.98 14.62 -17.47
CA TRP A 126 -9.78 13.45 -17.81
C TRP A 126 -9.29 12.21 -17.05
N ASP A 127 -10.20 11.46 -16.46
CA ASP A 127 -9.88 10.18 -15.83
C ASP A 127 -9.72 9.08 -16.89
N LEU A 128 -9.14 7.95 -16.50
CA LEU A 128 -8.77 6.80 -17.35
C LEU A 128 -9.88 6.26 -18.28
N ASN A 129 -11.14 6.60 -18.03
CA ASN A 129 -12.30 6.53 -18.92
C ASN A 129 -13.53 7.02 -18.14
N ALA A 130 -14.69 7.17 -18.78
CA ALA A 130 -15.96 7.48 -18.09
C ALA A 130 -16.33 6.43 -17.02
N ASP A 131 -15.90 5.18 -17.19
CA ASP A 131 -16.19 4.06 -16.27
C ASP A 131 -15.26 3.99 -15.05
N PHE A 132 -14.20 4.80 -14.99
CA PHE A 132 -13.25 4.74 -13.88
C PHE A 132 -13.76 5.54 -12.67
N PRO A 133 -13.66 4.98 -11.44
CA PRO A 133 -14.10 5.70 -10.26
C PRO A 133 -13.15 6.86 -9.96
N ALA A 134 -13.65 7.96 -9.42
CA ALA A 134 -12.83 9.13 -9.04
C ALA A 134 -11.69 8.80 -8.04
N SER A 135 -11.82 7.69 -7.31
CA SER A 135 -10.78 7.14 -6.44
C SER A 135 -9.54 6.62 -7.20
N ALA A 136 -9.66 6.39 -8.51
CA ALA A 136 -8.55 6.01 -9.42
C ALA A 136 -7.57 7.16 -9.69
N GLY A 137 -7.91 8.39 -9.26
CA GLY A 137 -7.04 9.55 -9.39
C GLY A 137 -5.69 9.42 -8.65
N ARG A 138 -4.67 10.12 -9.14
CA ARG A 138 -3.30 10.08 -8.57
C ARG A 138 -3.27 10.45 -7.08
N THR A 139 -4.01 11.49 -6.70
CA THR A 139 -4.04 12.02 -5.33
C THR A 139 -4.74 11.06 -4.36
N PRO A 140 -5.96 10.56 -4.64
CA PRO A 140 -6.57 9.49 -3.85
C PRO A 140 -5.68 8.24 -3.71
N LEU A 141 -5.09 7.74 -4.80
CA LEU A 141 -4.18 6.59 -4.77
C LEU A 141 -2.92 6.84 -3.93
N ALA A 142 -2.38 8.07 -3.96
CA ALA A 142 -1.25 8.46 -3.11
C ALA A 142 -1.65 8.50 -1.63
N LYS A 143 -2.80 9.11 -1.32
CA LYS A 143 -3.35 9.18 0.03
C LYS A 143 -3.58 7.78 0.60
N ALA A 144 -4.18 6.88 -0.17
CA ALA A 144 -4.37 5.47 0.21
C ALA A 144 -3.04 4.76 0.53
N ARG A 145 -1.99 4.95 -0.30
CA ARG A 145 -0.66 4.38 -0.02
C ARG A 145 -0.03 4.92 1.27
N THR A 146 -0.25 6.20 1.57
CA THR A 146 0.23 6.82 2.82
C THR A 146 -0.47 6.22 4.04
N TYR A 147 -1.79 6.03 3.98
CA TYR A 147 -2.53 5.35 5.05
C TYR A 147 -2.05 3.91 5.25
N LEU A 148 -1.87 3.14 4.18
CA LEU A 148 -1.30 1.79 4.27
C LEU A 148 0.12 1.78 4.85
N ALA A 149 0.91 2.84 4.64
CA ALA A 149 2.21 2.99 5.28
C ALA A 149 2.06 3.20 6.80
N ILE A 150 1.15 4.07 7.25
CA ILE A 150 0.86 4.30 8.66
C ILE A 150 0.43 3.00 9.36
N VAL A 151 -0.50 2.26 8.74
CA VAL A 151 -0.97 0.97 9.26
C VAL A 151 0.19 -0.02 9.44
N ARG A 152 1.09 -0.12 8.45
CA ARG A 152 2.28 -0.98 8.55
C ARG A 152 3.25 -0.55 9.64
N THR A 153 3.41 0.75 9.88
CA THR A 153 4.21 1.28 11.00
C THR A 153 3.61 0.86 12.33
N ARG A 154 2.30 0.95 12.51
CA ARG A 154 1.60 0.46 13.71
C ARG A 154 1.83 -1.04 13.93
N TYR A 155 1.70 -1.86 12.89
CA TYR A 155 2.02 -3.30 12.96
C TYR A 155 3.50 -3.59 13.27
N ALA A 156 4.43 -2.72 12.87
CA ALA A 156 5.83 -2.85 13.27
C ALA A 156 6.01 -2.58 14.76
N ALA A 157 5.42 -1.49 15.28
CA ALA A 157 5.46 -1.16 16.71
C ALA A 157 4.87 -2.28 17.57
N GLN A 158 3.71 -2.83 17.20
CA GLN A 158 3.08 -3.95 17.90
C GLN A 158 3.97 -5.20 17.93
N ARG A 159 4.67 -5.52 16.83
CA ARG A 159 5.61 -6.65 16.82
C ARG A 159 6.81 -6.43 17.73
N THR A 160 7.30 -5.19 17.85
CA THR A 160 8.33 -4.84 18.83
C THR A 160 7.82 -5.04 20.25
N GLN A 161 6.57 -4.63 20.52
CA GLN A 161 5.95 -4.84 21.83
C GLN A 161 5.80 -6.34 22.16
N PHE A 162 5.42 -7.18 21.19
CA PHE A 162 5.41 -8.63 21.35
C PHE A 162 6.81 -9.26 21.49
N ALA A 163 7.86 -8.60 21.01
CA ALA A 163 9.23 -9.03 21.30
C ALA A 163 9.61 -8.72 22.75
N ARG A 164 9.33 -7.49 23.19
CA ARG A 164 9.54 -7.04 24.57
C ARG A 164 8.80 -7.90 25.59
N SER A 165 7.54 -8.23 25.34
CA SER A 165 6.78 -9.10 26.25
C SER A 165 7.36 -10.51 26.36
N ARG A 166 7.92 -11.07 25.28
CA ARG A 166 8.61 -12.38 25.35
C ARG A 166 9.89 -12.32 26.17
N THR A 167 10.61 -11.19 26.15
CA THR A 167 11.75 -10.96 27.05
C THR A 167 11.27 -10.85 28.49
N GLY A 168 10.19 -10.10 28.75
CA GLY A 168 9.56 -10.02 30.08
C GLY A 168 9.16 -11.39 30.61
N LEU A 169 8.51 -12.23 29.79
CA LEU A 169 8.15 -13.60 30.18
C LEU A 169 9.36 -14.52 30.40
N ALA A 170 10.48 -14.27 29.71
CA ALA A 170 11.72 -14.98 30.02
C ALA A 170 12.24 -14.58 31.41
N LEU A 171 12.20 -13.28 31.73
CA LEU A 171 12.59 -12.76 33.04
C LEU A 171 11.67 -13.29 34.16
N THR A 172 10.36 -13.36 33.94
CA THR A 172 9.41 -13.97 34.89
C THR A 172 9.75 -15.42 35.20
N ARG A 173 10.18 -16.21 34.20
CA ARG A 173 10.61 -17.60 34.43
C ARG A 173 11.91 -17.69 35.24
N THR A 174 12.86 -16.80 34.99
CA THR A 174 14.09 -16.72 35.79
C THR A 174 13.77 -16.32 37.23
N GLY A 175 12.90 -15.32 37.43
CA GLY A 175 12.45 -14.90 38.75
C GLY A 175 11.73 -16.01 39.49
N LEU A 176 10.86 -16.77 38.81
CA LEU A 176 10.20 -17.95 39.36
C LEU A 176 11.21 -19.01 39.82
N ALA A 177 12.26 -19.28 39.04
CA ALA A 177 13.31 -20.21 39.44
C ALA A 177 14.03 -19.74 40.72
N CYS A 178 14.37 -18.46 40.82
CA CYS A 178 14.98 -17.88 42.04
C CYS A 178 14.06 -18.00 43.26
N VAL A 179 12.77 -17.64 43.12
CA VAL A 179 11.78 -17.80 44.21
C VAL A 179 11.66 -19.25 44.61
N SER A 180 11.62 -20.17 43.64
CA SER A 180 11.48 -21.60 43.92
C SER A 180 12.69 -22.16 44.68
N ILE A 181 13.90 -21.78 44.28
CA ILE A 181 15.13 -22.17 44.99
C ILE A 181 15.11 -21.62 46.43
N ALA A 182 14.75 -20.35 46.62
CA ALA A 182 14.66 -19.75 47.94
C ALA A 182 13.61 -20.45 48.83
N VAL A 183 12.42 -20.77 48.28
CA VAL A 183 11.36 -21.50 49.00
C VAL A 183 11.82 -22.92 49.36
N VAL A 184 12.55 -23.61 48.49
CA VAL A 184 13.10 -24.94 48.80
C VAL A 184 14.08 -24.86 49.95
N PHE A 185 15.01 -23.90 49.94
CA PHE A 185 15.97 -23.72 51.04
C PHE A 185 15.25 -23.44 52.36
N LEU A 186 14.29 -22.51 52.35
CA LEU A 186 13.49 -22.18 53.53
C LEU A 186 12.71 -23.39 54.06
N ARG A 187 12.17 -24.25 53.19
CA ARG A 187 11.45 -25.47 53.58
C ARG A 187 12.36 -26.58 54.12
N LEU A 188 13.59 -26.68 53.62
CA LEU A 188 14.53 -27.74 54.02
C LEU A 188 15.32 -27.39 55.28
N PHE A 189 15.80 -26.15 55.40
CA PHE A 189 16.69 -25.72 56.47
C PHE A 189 16.00 -24.87 57.54
N GLY A 190 14.78 -24.39 57.28
CA GLY A 190 14.04 -23.52 58.19
C GLY A 190 14.64 -22.12 58.30
N ALA A 191 14.19 -21.34 59.28
CA ALA A 191 14.68 -19.99 59.56
C ALA A 191 16.03 -20.04 60.30
N GLY A 192 17.12 -20.26 59.57
CA GLY A 192 18.49 -20.32 60.11
C GLY A 192 19.44 -19.28 59.49
N ASP A 193 20.75 -19.48 59.63
CA ASP A 193 21.79 -18.54 59.18
C ASP A 193 21.78 -18.29 57.65
N LEU A 194 21.20 -19.21 56.87
CA LEU A 194 20.99 -19.10 55.42
C LEU A 194 19.98 -18.02 55.02
N LEU A 195 19.20 -17.47 55.95
CA LEU A 195 18.26 -16.38 55.69
C LEU A 195 18.91 -15.17 55.01
N SER A 196 20.18 -14.92 55.33
CA SER A 196 20.99 -13.84 54.70
C SER A 196 21.14 -14.00 53.18
N VAL A 197 21.06 -15.23 52.65
CA VAL A 197 21.13 -15.54 51.21
C VAL A 197 19.73 -15.73 50.61
N GLU A 198 18.82 -16.36 51.36
CA GLU A 198 17.46 -16.65 50.91
C GLU A 198 16.64 -15.37 50.67
N ILE A 199 16.73 -14.38 51.57
CA ILE A 199 15.97 -13.13 51.47
C ILE A 199 16.36 -12.35 50.21
N PRO A 200 17.65 -12.07 49.92
CA PRO A 200 18.03 -11.41 48.66
C PRO A 200 17.61 -12.18 47.42
N LEU A 201 17.74 -13.51 47.43
CA LEU A 201 17.34 -14.35 46.29
C LEU A 201 15.84 -14.28 46.03
N LEU A 202 15.04 -14.32 47.09
CA LEU A 202 13.58 -14.18 47.02
C LEU A 202 13.17 -12.78 46.56
N VAL A 203 13.77 -11.72 47.11
CA VAL A 203 13.53 -10.34 46.69
C VAL A 203 13.89 -10.13 45.22
N LEU A 204 15.04 -10.61 44.78
CA LEU A 204 15.47 -10.53 43.38
C LEU A 204 14.51 -11.31 42.46
N GLY A 205 14.09 -12.50 42.89
CA GLY A 205 13.14 -13.32 42.16
C GLY A 205 11.77 -12.64 41.98
N VAL A 206 11.23 -12.07 43.06
CA VAL A 206 9.97 -11.31 43.04
C VAL A 206 10.10 -10.06 42.18
N ALA A 207 11.21 -9.32 42.29
CA ALA A 207 11.49 -8.14 41.47
C ALA A 207 11.55 -8.51 39.97
N ALA A 208 12.21 -9.61 39.62
CA ALA A 208 12.27 -10.11 38.24
C ALA A 208 10.90 -10.55 37.70
N ILE A 209 10.05 -11.16 38.54
CA ILE A 209 8.65 -11.48 38.18
C ILE A 209 7.86 -10.20 37.91
N ALA A 210 7.96 -9.20 38.81
CA ALA A 210 7.26 -7.94 38.71
C ALA A 210 7.67 -7.14 37.47
N ASP A 211 8.98 -7.00 37.21
CA ASP A 211 9.49 -6.35 36.01
C ASP A 211 9.05 -7.15 34.76
N GLY A 212 9.22 -8.46 34.75
CA GLY A 212 8.76 -9.30 33.63
C GLY A 212 7.27 -9.11 33.29
N LEU A 213 6.43 -8.96 34.32
CA LEU A 213 5.00 -8.70 34.16
C LEU A 213 4.72 -7.27 33.66
N PHE A 214 5.46 -6.27 34.13
CA PHE A 214 5.37 -4.88 33.65
C PHE A 214 5.64 -4.78 32.15
N TRP A 215 6.57 -5.57 31.62
CA TRP A 215 6.85 -5.62 30.17
C TRP A 215 5.78 -6.40 29.38
N TYR A 216 5.07 -7.33 30.04
CA TYR A 216 4.00 -8.11 29.42
C TYR A 216 2.66 -7.36 29.34
N LEU A 217 2.28 -6.62 30.39
CA LEU A 217 0.98 -5.96 30.49
C LEU A 217 0.61 -5.03 29.31
N PRO A 218 1.51 -4.18 28.79
CA PRO A 218 1.16 -3.32 27.66
C PRO A 218 0.91 -4.13 26.38
N ALA A 219 1.58 -5.27 26.18
CA ALA A 219 1.30 -6.14 25.04
C ALA A 219 -0.11 -6.75 25.10
N ARG A 220 -0.65 -6.97 26.30
CA ARG A 220 -2.04 -7.42 26.51
C ARG A 220 -3.06 -6.34 26.11
N ARG A 221 -2.76 -5.07 26.39
CA ARG A 221 -3.59 -3.92 25.98
C ARG A 221 -3.61 -3.79 24.45
N GLU A 222 -2.42 -3.71 23.84
CA GLU A 222 -2.24 -3.64 22.37
C GLU A 222 -2.91 -4.78 21.62
N THR A 223 -2.98 -5.97 22.23
CA THR A 223 -3.65 -7.13 21.63
C THR A 223 -5.13 -6.91 21.37
N ARG A 224 -5.80 -6.11 22.21
CA ARG A 224 -7.22 -5.75 22.03
C ARG A 224 -7.42 -4.71 20.92
N GLU A 225 -6.37 -3.95 20.62
CA GLU A 225 -6.39 -2.84 19.65
C GLU A 225 -5.93 -3.24 18.24
N ILE A 226 -5.56 -4.51 18.02
CA ILE A 226 -5.25 -4.98 16.66
C ILE A 226 -6.53 -4.96 15.84
N LYS A 227 -6.76 -3.85 15.11
CA LYS A 227 -7.83 -3.74 14.11
C LYS A 227 -7.62 -4.87 13.11
N ARG A 228 -8.66 -5.69 12.91
CA ARG A 228 -8.61 -6.74 11.89
C ARG A 228 -8.47 -6.04 10.55
N TYR A 229 -7.38 -6.34 9.83
CA TYR A 229 -7.32 -5.96 8.44
C TYR A 229 -8.15 -6.97 7.65
N PRO A 230 -9.24 -6.56 6.98
CA PRO A 230 -10.00 -7.44 6.11
C PRO A 230 -9.07 -8.02 5.04
N LEU A 231 -9.12 -9.34 4.89
CA LEU A 231 -8.39 -10.03 3.83
C LEU A 231 -9.25 -9.92 2.57
N TYR A 232 -9.07 -8.84 1.82
CA TYR A 232 -9.67 -8.74 0.50
C TYR A 232 -8.82 -9.54 -0.47
N ASP A 233 -9.44 -10.45 -1.21
CA ASP A 233 -8.82 -10.97 -2.42
C ASP A 233 -8.84 -9.82 -3.43
N VAL A 234 -7.66 -9.41 -3.92
CA VAL A 234 -7.56 -8.44 -5.01
C VAL A 234 -8.15 -9.10 -6.25
N PRO A 235 -9.28 -8.61 -6.80
CA PRO A 235 -9.88 -9.21 -7.99
C PRO A 235 -8.89 -9.14 -9.15
N GLU A 236 -9.00 -10.08 -10.09
CA GLU A 236 -8.10 -10.13 -11.26
C GLU A 236 -8.31 -8.94 -12.20
N GLY A 237 -9.51 -8.36 -12.22
CA GLY A 237 -9.81 -7.15 -12.96
C GLY A 237 -9.37 -5.86 -12.25
N PHE A 238 -9.38 -4.75 -12.99
CA PHE A 238 -9.03 -3.46 -12.42
C PHE A 238 -10.07 -3.03 -11.39
N SER A 239 -9.64 -2.88 -10.14
CA SER A 239 -10.41 -2.25 -9.07
C SER A 239 -9.49 -1.33 -8.29
N VAL A 240 -10.09 -0.32 -7.67
CA VAL A 240 -9.37 0.68 -6.88
C VAL A 240 -9.68 0.49 -5.41
N LEU A 241 -8.64 0.59 -4.58
CA LEU A 241 -8.80 0.61 -3.13
C LEU A 241 -9.20 2.02 -2.69
N GLU A 242 -10.43 2.14 -2.23
CA GLU A 242 -11.03 3.35 -1.70
C GLU A 242 -10.78 3.45 -0.20
N VAL A 243 -10.44 4.65 0.25
CA VAL A 243 -10.28 4.95 1.66
C VAL A 243 -11.35 5.94 2.06
N SER A 244 -12.28 5.49 2.89
CA SER A 244 -13.22 6.36 3.58
C SER A 244 -12.72 6.63 5.01
N ASP A 245 -12.87 7.87 5.45
CA ASP A 245 -12.49 8.31 6.79
C ASP A 245 -13.68 8.98 7.51
N PRO A 246 -14.77 8.24 7.78
CA PRO A 246 -15.88 8.77 8.57
C PRO A 246 -15.43 8.89 10.03
N GLY A 247 -15.05 10.09 10.46
CA GLY A 247 -14.79 10.39 11.88
C GLY A 247 -13.46 9.89 12.44
N GLY A 248 -12.42 9.72 11.62
CA GLY A 248 -11.09 9.27 12.06
C GLY A 248 -10.89 7.75 12.04
N ASP A 249 -11.96 7.01 11.73
CA ASP A 249 -11.91 5.56 11.56
C ASP A 249 -11.67 5.20 10.09
N MET A 250 -10.40 4.94 9.77
CA MET A 250 -9.99 4.49 8.43
C MET A 250 -10.69 3.18 8.06
N ASN A 251 -11.51 3.24 7.00
CA ASN A 251 -12.18 2.12 6.39
C ASN A 251 -11.71 1.95 4.95
N PHE A 252 -11.37 0.72 4.59
CA PHE A 252 -10.93 0.35 3.25
C PHE A 252 -12.09 -0.34 2.54
N GLY A 253 -12.41 0.11 1.33
CA GLY A 253 -13.37 -0.53 0.43
C GLY A 253 -12.73 -0.72 -0.94
N ARG A 254 -13.23 -1.64 -1.75
CA ARG A 254 -12.83 -1.72 -3.16
C ARG A 254 -14.00 -1.27 -4.03
N SER A 255 -13.68 -0.52 -5.08
CA SER A 255 -14.62 -0.19 -6.13
C SER A 255 -15.08 -1.46 -6.86
N ALA A 256 -16.18 -1.35 -7.62
CA ALA A 256 -16.53 -2.36 -8.61
C ALA A 256 -15.37 -2.56 -9.60
N VAL A 257 -15.31 -3.76 -10.18
CA VAL A 257 -14.35 -4.07 -11.24
C VAL A 257 -14.74 -3.29 -12.48
N VAL A 258 -13.79 -2.57 -13.06
CA VAL A 258 -13.97 -1.85 -14.32
C VAL A 258 -13.64 -2.82 -15.46
N GLU A 259 -14.66 -3.31 -16.16
CA GLU A 259 -14.48 -4.33 -17.22
C GLU A 259 -13.68 -3.79 -18.42
N SER A 260 -13.94 -2.54 -18.82
CA SER A 260 -13.24 -1.85 -19.92
C SER A 260 -11.74 -1.67 -19.65
N ALA A 261 -11.33 -1.63 -18.38
CA ALA A 261 -9.93 -1.47 -17.99
C ALA A 261 -9.04 -2.66 -18.37
N ALA A 262 -9.59 -3.87 -18.45
CA ALA A 262 -8.81 -5.05 -18.84
C ALA A 262 -8.44 -4.99 -20.33
N ALA A 263 -9.38 -4.60 -21.19
CA ALA A 263 -9.15 -4.40 -22.62
C ALA A 263 -8.16 -3.25 -22.87
N LEU A 264 -8.34 -2.12 -22.19
CA LEU A 264 -7.40 -0.99 -22.25
C LEU A 264 -5.98 -1.38 -21.85
N ARG A 265 -5.86 -2.26 -20.85
CA ARG A 265 -4.56 -2.72 -20.37
C ARG A 265 -3.89 -3.73 -21.32
N GLN A 266 -4.65 -4.45 -22.13
CA GLN A 266 -4.11 -5.32 -23.19
C GLN A 266 -3.52 -4.49 -24.33
N ASP A 267 -4.13 -3.36 -24.67
CA ASP A 267 -3.62 -2.41 -25.65
C ASP A 267 -2.73 -1.34 -24.99
N TRP A 268 -1.71 -1.79 -24.25
CA TRP A 268 -0.82 -0.91 -23.47
C TRP A 268 -0.14 0.18 -24.31
N ASP A 269 0.13 -0.12 -25.58
CA ASP A 269 0.83 0.79 -26.49
C ASP A 269 -0.07 1.91 -27.02
N SER A 270 -1.38 1.68 -27.12
CA SER A 270 -2.34 2.75 -27.43
C SER A 270 -2.52 3.76 -26.29
N LEU A 271 -2.22 3.36 -25.05
CA LEU A 271 -2.44 4.20 -23.88
C LEU A 271 -1.51 5.41 -23.90
N SER A 272 -2.08 6.57 -23.57
CA SER A 272 -1.31 7.77 -23.31
C SER A 272 -0.35 7.57 -22.12
N PRO A 273 0.74 8.33 -22.06
CA PRO A 273 1.68 8.29 -20.94
C PRO A 273 1.03 8.55 -19.57
N VAL A 274 -0.03 9.35 -19.50
CA VAL A 274 -0.76 9.65 -18.26
C VAL A 274 -1.57 8.43 -17.81
N GLU A 275 -2.29 7.78 -18.72
CA GLU A 275 -3.07 6.56 -18.45
C GLU A 275 -2.16 5.42 -17.96
N ARG A 276 -1.05 5.17 -18.65
CA ARG A 276 -0.05 4.17 -18.22
C ARG A 276 0.43 4.43 -16.79
N ARG A 277 0.71 5.69 -16.41
CA ARG A 277 1.15 6.03 -15.05
C ARG A 277 0.08 5.78 -14.00
N ARG A 278 -1.21 5.97 -14.32
CA ARG A 278 -2.32 5.70 -13.40
C ARG A 278 -2.52 4.20 -13.20
N PHE A 279 -2.47 3.39 -14.25
CA PHE A 279 -2.43 1.92 -14.11
C PHE A 279 -1.27 1.48 -13.20
N LEU A 280 -0.05 1.97 -13.46
CA LEU A 280 1.11 1.71 -12.59
C LEU A 280 0.95 2.26 -11.17
N ALA A 281 0.19 3.34 -10.98
CA ALA A 281 -0.12 3.86 -9.64
C ALA A 281 -1.08 2.95 -8.88
N ASN A 282 -2.10 2.43 -9.55
CA ASN A 282 -3.02 1.45 -8.97
C ASN A 282 -2.29 0.13 -8.64
N ASP A 283 -1.42 -0.36 -9.53
CA ASP A 283 -0.61 -1.56 -9.26
C ASP A 283 0.27 -1.38 -8.02
N ARG A 284 0.90 -0.20 -7.87
CA ARG A 284 1.67 0.13 -6.67
C ARG A 284 0.82 0.18 -5.41
N LEU A 285 -0.45 0.57 -5.51
CA LEU A 285 -1.40 0.54 -4.40
C LEU A 285 -1.78 -0.90 -4.05
N ASN A 286 -2.10 -1.74 -5.03
CA ASN A 286 -2.35 -3.16 -4.85
C ASN A 286 -1.15 -3.86 -4.17
N LEU A 287 0.07 -3.63 -4.66
CA LEU A 287 1.30 -4.13 -4.04
C LEU A 287 1.56 -3.53 -2.63
N ALA A 288 1.06 -2.34 -2.33
CA ALA A 288 1.14 -1.76 -0.98
C ALA A 288 0.12 -2.41 -0.03
N GLU A 289 -1.07 -2.73 -0.51
CA GLU A 289 -2.10 -3.44 0.23
C GLU A 289 -1.64 -4.86 0.58
N GLU A 290 -1.15 -5.62 -0.40
CA GLU A 290 -0.64 -6.98 -0.17
C GLU A 290 0.46 -7.00 0.91
N ARG A 291 1.38 -6.03 0.87
CA ARG A 291 2.41 -5.88 1.92
C ARG A 291 1.82 -5.54 3.28
N THR A 292 0.70 -4.83 3.32
CA THR A 292 -0.01 -4.47 4.56
C THR A 292 -0.71 -5.69 5.14
N VAL A 293 -1.37 -6.50 4.30
CA VAL A 293 -1.91 -7.81 4.67
C VAL A 293 -0.80 -8.70 5.23
N GLN A 294 0.33 -8.84 4.54
CA GLN A 294 1.46 -9.63 5.02
C GLN A 294 2.06 -9.08 6.34
N ALA A 295 2.04 -7.76 6.56
CA ALA A 295 2.46 -7.16 7.83
C ALA A 295 1.49 -7.50 8.97
N TYR A 296 0.18 -7.48 8.71
CA TYR A 296 -0.85 -7.93 9.64
C TYR A 296 -0.66 -9.42 10.00
N LEU A 297 -0.52 -10.29 8.99
CA LEU A 297 -0.31 -11.73 9.21
C LEU A 297 0.93 -12.01 10.08
N ARG A 298 2.05 -11.32 9.81
CA ARG A 298 3.27 -11.43 10.65
C ARG A 298 3.05 -10.95 12.09
N THR A 299 2.19 -9.97 12.29
CA THR A 299 1.84 -9.45 13.62
C THR A 299 0.99 -10.46 14.38
N MET A 300 0.02 -11.09 13.71
CA MET A 300 -0.76 -12.19 14.28
C MET A 300 0.11 -13.41 14.63
N MET A 301 1.10 -13.74 13.80
CA MET A 301 2.09 -14.80 14.10
C MET A 301 3.01 -14.41 15.27
N ALA A 302 3.37 -13.12 15.42
CA ALA A 302 4.13 -12.64 16.57
C ALA A 302 3.32 -12.72 17.88
N LYS A 303 2.02 -12.39 17.82
CA LYS A 303 1.07 -12.58 18.93
C LYS A 303 0.98 -14.05 19.33
N ALA A 304 0.82 -14.97 18.38
CA ALA A 304 0.80 -16.41 18.68
C ALA A 304 2.09 -16.91 19.35
N ARG A 305 3.27 -16.46 18.89
CA ARG A 305 4.55 -16.80 19.55
C ARG A 305 4.64 -16.27 20.97
N THR A 306 4.02 -15.12 21.26
CA THR A 306 3.93 -14.57 22.62
C THR A 306 2.98 -15.40 23.47
N GLY A 307 1.83 -15.81 22.93
CA GLY A 307 0.92 -16.75 23.58
C GLY A 307 1.59 -18.08 23.94
N LEU A 308 2.37 -18.65 23.02
CA LEU A 308 3.15 -19.87 23.30
C LEU A 308 4.25 -19.66 24.36
N ALA A 309 4.90 -18.49 24.38
CA ALA A 309 5.85 -18.17 25.45
C ALA A 309 5.16 -18.03 26.82
N PHE A 310 3.95 -17.48 26.83
CA PHE A 310 3.10 -17.39 28.01
C PHE A 310 2.69 -18.78 28.49
N GLY A 311 2.25 -19.65 27.58
CA GLY A 311 1.93 -21.04 27.89
C GLY A 311 3.11 -21.82 28.49
N ARG A 312 4.33 -21.67 27.93
CA ARG A 312 5.54 -22.26 28.53
C ARG A 312 5.86 -21.73 29.93
N THR A 313 5.53 -20.47 30.20
CA THR A 313 5.65 -19.93 31.56
C THR A 313 4.61 -20.58 32.47
N GLY A 314 3.37 -20.73 32.01
CA GLY A 314 2.33 -21.49 32.73
C GLY A 314 2.75 -22.92 33.07
N VAL A 315 3.35 -23.65 32.12
CA VAL A 315 3.88 -25.01 32.38
C VAL A 315 4.94 -25.00 33.48
N ALA A 316 5.86 -24.03 33.50
CA ALA A 316 6.86 -23.92 34.55
C ALA A 316 6.22 -23.68 35.94
N PHE A 317 5.18 -22.84 36.02
CA PHE A 317 4.41 -22.63 37.25
C PHE A 317 3.72 -23.91 37.73
N VAL A 318 3.04 -24.62 36.82
CA VAL A 318 2.37 -25.89 37.16
C VAL A 318 3.38 -26.95 37.60
N GLY A 319 4.48 -27.12 36.86
CA GLY A 319 5.50 -28.13 37.17
C GLY A 319 6.15 -27.91 38.54
N ILE A 320 6.49 -26.67 38.88
CA ILE A 320 7.04 -26.32 40.20
C ILE A 320 6.00 -26.53 41.29
N GLY A 321 4.76 -26.09 41.09
CA GLY A 321 3.68 -26.28 42.06
C GLY A 321 3.40 -27.76 42.35
N ILE A 322 3.33 -28.60 41.31
CA ILE A 322 3.19 -30.06 41.46
C ILE A 322 4.41 -30.66 42.16
N GLY A 323 5.62 -30.23 41.80
CA GLY A 323 6.85 -30.69 42.43
C GLY A 323 6.87 -30.42 43.93
N PHE A 324 6.50 -29.21 44.35
CA PHE A 324 6.39 -28.85 45.76
C PHE A 324 5.28 -29.61 46.49
N PHE A 325 4.12 -29.74 45.86
CA PHE A 325 2.99 -30.49 46.42
C PHE A 325 3.33 -31.97 46.67
N ARG A 326 4.16 -32.59 45.82
CA ARG A 326 4.56 -33.99 45.96
C ARG A 326 5.73 -34.19 46.93
N GLN A 327 6.68 -33.26 46.97
CA GLN A 327 7.91 -33.42 47.73
C GLN A 327 7.75 -33.05 49.21
N PHE A 328 6.87 -32.10 49.54
CA PHE A 328 6.69 -31.60 50.90
C PHE A 328 5.36 -32.04 51.49
N HIS A 329 5.32 -32.24 52.81
CA HIS A 329 4.10 -32.67 53.51
C HIS A 329 3.03 -31.56 53.50
N PRO A 330 1.74 -31.92 53.58
CA PRO A 330 0.65 -30.94 53.68
C PRO A 330 0.86 -30.00 54.87
N GLY A 331 0.90 -28.70 54.59
CA GLY A 331 1.10 -27.65 55.59
C GLY A 331 0.57 -26.30 55.10
N PRO A 332 0.80 -25.18 55.81
CA PRO A 332 0.33 -23.86 55.39
C PRO A 332 0.89 -23.44 54.01
N TRP A 333 2.06 -23.96 53.64
CA TRP A 333 2.68 -23.78 52.34
C TRP A 333 1.92 -24.44 51.17
N SER A 334 0.98 -25.36 51.44
CA SER A 334 0.16 -25.98 50.41
C SER A 334 -0.71 -24.96 49.65
N VAL A 335 -1.09 -23.86 50.30
CA VAL A 335 -1.80 -22.75 49.65
C VAL A 335 -0.94 -22.20 48.51
N PHE A 336 0.35 -21.96 48.75
CA PHE A 336 1.27 -21.48 47.73
C PHE A 336 1.38 -22.46 46.55
N ASP A 337 1.51 -23.76 46.85
CA ASP A 337 1.63 -24.81 45.82
C ASP A 337 0.37 -24.85 44.93
N TRP A 338 -0.82 -24.80 45.53
CA TRP A 338 -2.09 -24.71 44.81
C TRP A 338 -2.22 -23.42 43.99
N THR A 339 -1.78 -22.28 44.52
CA THR A 339 -1.80 -21.02 43.75
C THR A 339 -0.89 -21.08 42.52
N LEU A 340 0.29 -21.70 42.62
CA LEU A 340 1.18 -21.89 41.47
C LEU A 340 0.52 -22.77 40.41
N ILE A 341 -0.10 -23.89 40.81
CA ILE A 341 -0.81 -24.80 39.90
C ILE A 341 -1.98 -24.09 39.22
N ALA A 342 -2.80 -23.37 39.99
CA ALA A 342 -3.95 -22.65 39.46
C ALA A 342 -3.52 -21.52 38.49
N ALA A 343 -2.55 -20.69 38.89
CA ALA A 343 -2.03 -19.61 38.05
C ALA A 343 -1.40 -20.16 36.77
N GLY A 344 -0.58 -21.22 36.88
CA GLY A 344 0.06 -21.85 35.74
C GLY A 344 -0.95 -22.45 34.74
N THR A 345 -2.03 -23.06 35.24
CA THR A 345 -3.12 -23.59 34.40
C THR A 345 -3.84 -22.47 33.64
N ILE A 346 -4.14 -21.34 34.31
CA ILE A 346 -4.76 -20.17 33.66
C ILE A 346 -3.85 -19.60 32.57
N MET A 347 -2.55 -19.47 32.87
CA MET A 347 -1.56 -18.97 31.90
C MET A 347 -1.44 -19.90 30.68
N LEU A 348 -1.47 -21.21 30.91
CA LEU A 348 -1.47 -22.21 29.84
C LEU A 348 -2.68 -22.04 28.93
N ALA A 349 -3.89 -21.98 29.50
CA ALA A 349 -5.13 -21.80 28.76
C ALA A 349 -5.14 -20.50 27.94
N GLU A 350 -4.78 -19.37 28.55
CA GLU A 350 -4.69 -18.08 27.86
C GLU A 350 -3.62 -18.10 26.75
N GLY A 351 -2.48 -18.75 26.99
CA GLY A 351 -1.43 -18.94 25.99
C GLY A 351 -1.92 -19.66 24.73
N PHE A 352 -2.71 -20.72 24.90
CA PHE A 352 -3.34 -21.44 23.80
C PHE A 352 -4.43 -20.61 23.10
N TYR A 353 -5.24 -19.87 23.86
CA TYR A 353 -6.23 -18.96 23.28
C TYR A 353 -5.58 -17.93 22.34
N TRP A 354 -4.42 -17.40 22.69
CA TRP A 354 -3.67 -16.46 21.84
C TRP A 354 -3.01 -17.12 20.62
N TYR A 355 -2.73 -18.42 20.68
CA TYR A 355 -2.13 -19.18 19.58
C TYR A 355 -3.11 -19.42 18.42
N LEU A 356 -4.37 -19.74 18.72
CA LEU A 356 -5.36 -20.13 17.70
C LEU A 356 -5.51 -19.10 16.56
N PRO A 357 -5.69 -17.78 16.82
CA PRO A 357 -5.81 -16.79 15.75
C PRO A 357 -4.53 -16.67 14.90
N GLY A 358 -3.35 -16.78 15.52
CA GLY A 358 -2.10 -16.70 14.77
C GLY A 358 -1.81 -17.96 13.94
N ARG A 359 -2.31 -19.14 14.35
CA ARG A 359 -2.29 -20.35 13.51
C ARG A 359 -3.18 -20.17 12.29
N LYS A 360 -4.41 -19.63 12.45
CA LYS A 360 -5.28 -19.29 11.32
C LYS A 360 -4.59 -18.32 10.36
N ALA A 361 -3.97 -17.26 10.89
CA ALA A 361 -3.19 -16.30 10.08
C ALA A 361 -1.99 -16.95 9.36
N ALA A 362 -1.35 -17.96 9.96
CA ALA A 362 -0.26 -18.70 9.32
C ALA A 362 -0.73 -19.57 8.15
N ASN A 363 -1.92 -20.17 8.24
CA ASN A 363 -2.53 -20.94 7.16
C ASN A 363 -2.95 -20.03 6.00
N ILE A 364 -3.64 -18.92 6.31
CA ILE A 364 -3.99 -17.89 5.32
C ILE A 364 -2.73 -17.37 4.63
N GLY A 365 -1.67 -17.10 5.39
CA GLY A 365 -0.38 -16.69 4.81
C GLY A 365 0.17 -17.70 3.80
N ARG A 366 0.04 -19.01 4.05
CA ARG A 366 0.41 -20.04 3.07
C ARG A 366 -0.45 -19.95 1.82
N GLU A 367 -1.77 -19.92 1.97
CA GLU A 367 -2.71 -19.84 0.85
C GLU A 367 -2.45 -18.61 -0.03
N THR A 368 -2.17 -17.45 0.58
CA THR A 368 -1.82 -16.23 -0.18
C THR A 368 -0.53 -16.37 -0.98
N ILE A 369 0.44 -17.14 -0.48
CA ILE A 369 1.70 -17.42 -1.17
C ILE A 369 1.47 -18.40 -2.31
N ASP A 370 0.72 -19.46 -2.06
CA ASP A 370 0.41 -20.48 -3.07
C ASP A 370 -0.34 -19.83 -4.25
N LYS A 371 -1.31 -18.95 -3.96
CA LYS A 371 -1.98 -18.11 -4.97
C LYS A 371 -1.02 -17.16 -5.68
N ALA A 372 -0.10 -16.51 -4.97
CA ALA A 372 0.85 -15.57 -5.56
C ALA A 372 1.90 -16.26 -6.47
N GLY A 373 2.29 -17.49 -6.16
CA GLY A 373 3.25 -18.26 -6.96
C GLY A 373 2.73 -18.64 -8.36
N GLY A 374 1.41 -18.63 -8.57
CA GLY A 374 0.78 -18.92 -9.87
C GLY A 374 0.51 -17.68 -10.74
N LYS A 375 0.68 -16.46 -10.21
CA LYS A 375 0.40 -15.24 -10.97
C LYS A 375 1.59 -14.86 -11.85
N LYS A 376 1.33 -14.60 -13.13
CA LYS A 376 2.29 -13.99 -14.06
C LYS A 376 2.72 -12.63 -13.49
N GLY A 377 4.02 -12.37 -13.50
CA GLY A 377 4.57 -11.13 -12.96
C GLY A 377 4.11 -9.92 -13.78
N LEU A 378 4.19 -8.73 -13.21
CA LEU A 378 3.91 -7.48 -13.95
C LEU A 378 4.78 -7.35 -15.22
N TRP A 379 5.99 -7.89 -15.18
CA TRP A 379 6.90 -7.98 -16.32
C TRP A 379 6.36 -8.87 -17.45
N ASP A 380 5.72 -10.00 -17.11
CA ASP A 380 5.14 -10.92 -18.09
C ASP A 380 3.89 -10.35 -18.78
N LEU A 381 3.28 -9.33 -18.18
CA LEU A 381 2.12 -8.59 -18.72
C LEU A 381 2.53 -7.37 -19.54
N ILE A 382 3.58 -6.64 -19.14
CA ILE A 382 4.02 -5.40 -19.81
C ILE A 382 5.00 -5.68 -20.96
N PHE A 383 5.82 -6.74 -20.88
CA PHE A 383 6.82 -7.09 -21.89
C PHE A 383 6.56 -8.35 -22.74
N PRO A 384 5.35 -8.96 -22.81
CA PRO A 384 5.10 -10.00 -23.81
C PRO A 384 5.19 -9.44 -25.24
N SER A 385 5.16 -8.12 -25.39
CA SER A 385 5.28 -7.39 -26.66
C SER A 385 6.66 -7.47 -27.32
N LEU A 386 7.73 -7.90 -26.64
CA LEU A 386 9.05 -8.06 -27.29
C LEU A 386 9.06 -9.12 -28.40
N CYS A 387 8.15 -10.10 -28.33
CA CYS A 387 7.91 -11.07 -29.40
C CYS A 387 6.96 -10.54 -30.49
N LEU A 388 6.09 -9.58 -30.15
CA LEU A 388 5.22 -8.87 -31.10
C LEU A 388 6.02 -7.84 -31.93
N TYR A 389 6.98 -7.13 -31.33
CA TYR A 389 7.79 -6.15 -32.07
C TYR A 389 8.72 -6.79 -33.10
N THR A 390 9.25 -8.00 -32.83
CA THR A 390 10.01 -8.77 -33.82
C THR A 390 9.15 -9.38 -34.92
N THR A 391 7.85 -9.58 -34.69
CA THR A 391 6.93 -10.13 -35.70
C THR A 391 6.23 -9.06 -36.54
N LEU A 392 6.06 -7.83 -36.02
CA LEU A 392 5.38 -6.73 -36.73
C LEU A 392 6.30 -5.80 -37.52
N ASN A 393 7.63 -5.95 -37.47
CA ASN A 393 8.57 -5.13 -38.25
C ASN A 393 8.32 -3.60 -38.11
N GLN A 394 7.79 -3.17 -36.96
CA GLN A 394 7.51 -1.78 -36.64
C GLN A 394 8.76 -1.18 -35.98
N ASP A 395 9.44 -0.30 -36.72
CA ASP A 395 10.62 0.41 -36.25
C ASP A 395 10.33 1.20 -34.97
N GLN A 396 11.13 0.97 -33.92
CA GLN A 396 11.05 1.60 -32.60
C GLN A 396 11.28 3.14 -32.58
N SER A 397 11.29 3.82 -33.73
CA SER A 397 12.30 4.88 -33.91
C SER A 397 11.78 6.26 -34.32
N ALA A 398 10.53 6.44 -34.75
CA ALA A 398 10.12 7.78 -35.22
C ALA A 398 9.76 8.74 -34.06
N GLU A 399 9.06 8.26 -33.03
CA GLU A 399 8.59 9.11 -31.91
C GLU A 399 9.60 9.21 -30.77
N ALA A 400 10.39 8.16 -30.52
CA ALA A 400 11.39 8.12 -29.45
C ALA A 400 12.64 8.97 -29.76
N LEU A 401 12.89 9.28 -31.04
CA LEU A 401 14.00 10.13 -31.50
C LEU A 401 13.59 11.60 -31.69
N SER A 402 12.33 11.96 -31.43
CA SER A 402 11.90 13.36 -31.45
C SER A 402 12.65 14.16 -30.38
N PRO A 403 13.23 15.33 -30.69
CA PRO A 403 13.85 16.23 -29.70
C PRO A 403 12.91 16.64 -28.55
N GLN A 404 11.59 16.52 -28.76
CA GLN A 404 10.56 16.78 -27.75
C GLN A 404 10.37 15.59 -26.77
N ALA A 405 11.01 14.45 -27.04
CA ALA A 405 10.98 13.23 -26.22
C ALA A 405 12.06 13.21 -25.10
N GLN A 406 12.84 14.28 -24.91
CA GLN A 406 13.67 14.48 -23.71
C GLN A 406 13.11 15.59 -22.80
N PRO A 407 13.48 15.59 -21.50
CA PRO A 407 13.08 14.67 -20.45
C PRO A 407 11.71 15.08 -19.87
N GLY A 408 10.71 14.20 -19.89
CA GLY A 408 9.45 14.52 -19.21
C GLY A 408 8.34 13.50 -19.30
N VAL A 409 8.31 12.67 -20.34
CA VAL A 409 7.18 11.77 -20.62
C VAL A 409 7.59 10.29 -20.65
N TRP A 410 8.60 9.94 -21.43
CA TRP A 410 9.21 8.60 -21.43
C TRP A 410 10.09 8.38 -20.20
N ALA A 411 10.81 9.42 -19.75
CA ALA A 411 11.58 9.39 -18.51
C ALA A 411 10.70 9.15 -17.27
N THR A 412 9.47 9.67 -17.24
CA THR A 412 8.56 9.62 -16.08
C THR A 412 7.65 8.40 -16.08
N THR A 413 7.20 7.90 -17.23
CA THR A 413 6.53 6.58 -17.33
C THR A 413 7.52 5.44 -17.11
N GLY A 414 8.74 5.55 -17.66
CA GLY A 414 9.85 4.65 -17.32
C GLY A 414 10.19 4.68 -15.83
N LEU A 415 10.27 5.86 -15.21
CA LEU A 415 10.47 5.99 -13.76
C LEU A 415 9.30 5.40 -12.95
N ALA A 416 8.05 5.58 -13.40
CA ALA A 416 6.87 4.99 -12.77
C ALA A 416 6.91 3.46 -12.84
N LEU A 417 7.35 2.90 -13.97
CA LEU A 417 7.55 1.47 -14.16
C LEU A 417 8.64 0.96 -13.20
N VAL A 418 9.81 1.59 -13.17
CA VAL A 418 10.91 1.25 -12.25
C VAL A 418 10.45 1.28 -10.79
N ARG A 419 9.68 2.30 -10.39
CA ARG A 419 9.11 2.40 -9.03
C ARG A 419 8.14 1.25 -8.72
N THR A 420 7.37 0.80 -9.70
CA THR A 420 6.43 -0.32 -9.57
C THR A 420 7.18 -1.64 -9.44
N VAL A 421 8.23 -1.84 -10.24
CA VAL A 421 9.13 -3.01 -10.15
C VAL A 421 9.84 -3.07 -8.80
N LEU A 422 10.32 -1.94 -8.29
CA LEU A 422 10.90 -1.86 -6.95
C LEU A 422 9.85 -2.17 -5.87
N ALA A 423 8.59 -1.77 -6.06
CA ALA A 423 7.51 -2.13 -5.15
C ALA A 423 7.23 -3.63 -5.17
N ASP A 424 7.26 -4.26 -6.33
CA ASP A 424 7.09 -5.70 -6.51
C ASP A 424 8.22 -6.50 -5.86
N ARG A 425 9.49 -6.13 -6.10
CA ARG A 425 10.64 -6.73 -5.38
C ARG A 425 10.51 -6.61 -3.86
N ARG A 426 10.03 -5.47 -3.35
CA ARG A 426 9.75 -5.28 -1.92
C ARG A 426 8.61 -6.18 -1.43
N ASN A 427 7.64 -6.48 -2.28
CA ASN A 427 6.54 -7.40 -1.97
C ASN A 427 7.03 -8.84 -1.90
N ALA A 428 7.84 -9.30 -2.86
CA ALA A 428 8.50 -10.61 -2.81
C ALA A 428 9.33 -10.80 -1.52
N MET A 429 10.11 -9.78 -1.13
CA MET A 429 10.84 -9.80 0.14
C MET A 429 9.92 -9.79 1.37
N SER A 430 8.71 -9.24 1.27
CA SER A 430 7.73 -9.25 2.35
C SER A 430 7.03 -10.61 2.48
N LEU A 431 6.76 -11.29 1.36
CA LEU A 431 6.30 -12.69 1.32
C LEU A 431 7.31 -13.63 1.97
N LEU A 432 8.60 -13.52 1.60
CA LEU A 432 9.67 -14.32 2.19
C LEU A 432 9.75 -14.14 3.71
N ARG A 433 9.65 -12.90 4.21
CA ARG A 433 9.63 -12.63 5.66
C ARG A 433 8.41 -13.23 6.34
N THR A 434 7.29 -13.34 5.65
CA THR A 434 6.06 -13.97 6.15
C THR A 434 6.22 -15.49 6.24
N MET A 435 6.87 -16.12 5.26
CA MET A 435 7.25 -17.54 5.33
C MET A 435 8.19 -17.83 6.51
N MET A 436 9.23 -17.01 6.68
CA MET A 436 10.14 -17.14 7.81
C MET A 436 9.41 -16.97 9.15
N ALA A 437 8.45 -16.04 9.23
CA ALA A 437 7.64 -15.85 10.44
C ALA A 437 6.76 -17.08 10.75
N ARG A 438 6.19 -17.71 9.71
CA ARG A 438 5.43 -18.97 9.85
C ARG A 438 6.32 -20.10 10.36
N SER A 439 7.48 -20.31 9.75
CA SER A 439 8.46 -21.32 10.20
C SER A 439 8.87 -21.12 11.66
N ARG A 440 9.20 -19.87 12.05
CA ARG A 440 9.50 -19.53 13.46
C ARG A 440 8.35 -19.79 14.43
N THR A 441 7.11 -19.64 13.97
CA THR A 441 5.92 -19.92 14.79
C THR A 441 5.72 -21.43 14.96
N GLY A 442 5.94 -22.21 13.90
CA GLY A 442 5.96 -23.68 13.99
C GLY A 442 7.04 -24.20 14.95
N ALA A 443 8.27 -23.67 14.85
CA ALA A 443 9.34 -24.03 15.79
C ALA A 443 9.01 -23.65 17.24
N ALA A 444 8.35 -22.52 17.48
CA ALA A 444 7.89 -22.13 18.81
C ALA A 444 6.81 -23.07 19.36
N PHE A 445 5.93 -23.59 18.50
CA PHE A 445 4.92 -24.58 18.88
C PHE A 445 5.58 -25.90 19.29
N ILE A 446 6.50 -26.41 18.47
CA ILE A 446 7.26 -27.64 18.76
C ILE A 446 8.00 -27.51 20.10
N ARG A 447 8.71 -26.39 20.31
CA ARG A 447 9.40 -26.13 21.59
C ARG A 447 8.45 -26.12 22.79
N THR A 448 7.25 -25.59 22.61
CA THR A 448 6.23 -25.57 23.68
C THR A 448 5.71 -26.98 23.96
N GLY A 449 5.50 -27.79 22.92
CA GLY A 449 5.15 -29.20 23.06
C GLY A 449 6.19 -29.99 23.86
N PHE A 450 7.48 -29.81 23.55
CA PHE A 450 8.57 -30.42 24.34
C PHE A 450 8.56 -29.98 25.80
N SER A 451 8.26 -28.72 26.10
CA SER A 451 8.14 -28.25 27.49
C SER A 451 6.94 -28.86 28.23
N ILE A 452 5.89 -29.28 27.55
CA ILE A 452 4.71 -29.92 28.17
C ILE A 452 4.97 -31.41 28.42
N MET A 453 5.79 -32.05 27.58
CA MET A 453 6.13 -33.47 27.70
C MET A 453 7.24 -33.76 28.72
N ALA A 454 8.10 -32.77 28.99
CA ALA A 454 9.13 -32.81 30.03
C ALA A 454 8.52 -32.45 31.39
#